data_AF-A0A497XQN8-F1
#
_entry.id   AF-A0A497XQN8-F1
#
_cell.length_a   1.000
_cell.length_b   1.000
_cell.length_c   1.000
_cell.angle_alpha   90.00
_cell.angle_beta   90.00
_cell.angle_gamma   90.00
#
_symmetry.space_group_name_H-M   'P 1'
#
loop_
_entity.id
_entity.type
_entity.pdbx_description
1 polymer ?
#
loop_
_entity_poly.entity_id
_entity_poly.type
_entity_poly.pdbx_seq_one_letter_code
_entity_poly.pdbx_strand_id
1 'polypeptide(L)'
;MSGKSVIKKIMSIVILGSVMGAAFVGMLTYFALVQGGVKDDLALRYSVGLAVFMELLWLVGPILGIKLMIEKLILSKINHITELMDKVSTGEVDVSVEVKGNDEIAQLAEAFEKIRLSIKALYEMVE
;
A
#
# COMPACT_ATOMS: atom_id res chain seq x y z
N MET A 1 -20.81 25.33 1.05
CA MET A 1 -20.03 24.84 2.23
C MET A 1 -18.84 24.05 1.73
N SER A 2 -17.63 24.62 1.85
CA SER A 2 -16.37 24.00 1.39
C SER A 2 -15.93 22.93 2.39
N GLY A 3 -16.34 21.69 2.16
CA GLY A 3 -15.89 20.54 2.94
C GLY A 3 -14.41 20.31 2.68
N LYS A 4 -13.54 20.77 3.60
CA LYS A 4 -12.12 20.43 3.57
C LYS A 4 -11.99 18.90 3.57
N SER A 5 -11.59 18.34 2.42
CA SER A 5 -11.43 16.89 2.22
C SER A 5 -10.59 16.29 3.35
N VAL A 6 -11.12 15.26 4.02
CA VAL A 6 -10.47 14.54 5.12
C VAL A 6 -9.09 14.03 4.70
N ILE A 7 -8.93 13.65 3.43
CA ILE A 7 -7.66 13.24 2.83
C ILE A 7 -6.63 14.37 2.90
N LYS A 8 -7.03 15.62 2.59
CA LYS A 8 -6.13 16.79 2.67
C LYS A 8 -5.67 17.05 4.11
N LYS A 9 -6.55 16.78 5.10
CA LYS A 9 -6.22 16.92 6.52
C LYS A 9 -5.23 15.84 6.98
N ILE A 10 -5.47 14.57 6.62
CA ILE A 10 -4.54 13.47 6.91
C ILE A 10 -3.19 13.72 6.24
N MET A 11 -3.16 14.05 4.96
CA MET A 11 -1.94 14.38 4.23
C MET A 11 -1.18 15.54 4.88
N SER A 12 -1.88 16.59 5.34
CA SER A 12 -1.24 17.69 6.04
C SER A 12 -0.58 17.26 7.35
N ILE A 13 -1.20 16.35 8.11
CA ILE A 13 -0.65 15.84 9.37
C ILE A 13 0.59 14.99 9.09
N VAL A 14 0.54 14.12 8.08
CA VAL A 14 1.66 13.24 7.71
C VAL A 14 2.86 14.04 7.24
N ILE A 15 2.66 15.00 6.32
CA ILE A 15 3.75 15.84 5.81
C ILE A 15 4.36 16.67 6.95
N LEU A 16 3.52 17.29 7.79
CA LEU A 16 4.02 18.10 8.91
C LEU A 16 4.82 17.25 9.90
N GLY A 17 4.33 16.04 10.22
CA GLY A 17 5.01 15.09 11.10
C GLY A 17 6.36 14.62 10.54
N SER A 18 6.43 14.33 9.23
CA SER A 18 7.68 13.93 8.56
C SER A 18 8.72 15.04 8.63
N VAL A 19 8.34 16.26 8.23
CA VAL A 19 9.23 17.44 8.27
C VAL A 19 9.69 17.74 9.70
N MET A 20 8.78 17.68 10.68
CA MET A 20 9.13 17.89 12.09
C MET A 20 10.08 16.80 12.60
N GLY A 21 9.86 15.54 12.24
CA GLY A 21 10.73 14.42 12.59
C GLY A 21 12.13 14.59 12.02
N ALA A 22 12.26 14.91 10.73
CA ALA A 22 13.54 15.16 10.09
C ALA A 22 14.28 16.35 10.72
N ALA A 23 13.57 17.45 11.00
CA ALA A 23 14.15 18.60 11.69
C ALA A 23 14.66 18.24 13.10
N PHE A 24 13.88 17.44 13.84
CA PHE A 24 14.26 16.97 15.17
C PHE A 24 15.50 16.07 15.14
N VAL A 25 15.54 15.09 14.22
CA VAL A 25 16.72 14.22 14.03
C VAL A 25 17.94 15.04 13.61
N GLY A 26 17.79 15.98 12.67
CA GLY A 26 18.86 16.89 12.25
C GLY A 26 19.39 17.71 13.42
N MET A 27 18.49 18.25 14.25
CA MET A 27 18.85 18.99 15.47
C MET A 27 19.61 18.13 16.47
N LEU A 28 19.12 16.93 16.79
CA LEU A 28 19.82 16.00 17.70
C LEU A 28 21.21 15.62 17.18
N THR A 29 21.32 15.34 15.89
CA THR A 29 22.59 14.98 15.26
C THR A 29 23.57 16.15 15.31
N TYR A 30 23.10 17.38 15.07
CA TYR A 30 23.91 18.58 15.21
C TYR A 30 24.46 18.74 16.63
N PHE A 31 23.59 18.65 17.65
CA PHE A 31 24.01 18.75 19.04
C PHE A 31 25.02 17.65 19.42
N ALA A 32 24.81 16.42 18.97
CA ALA A 32 25.73 15.32 19.22
C ALA A 32 27.12 15.57 18.60
N LEU A 33 27.18 16.11 17.38
CA LEU A 33 28.44 16.41 16.70
C LEU A 33 29.20 17.57 17.36
N VAL A 34 28.50 18.63 17.77
CA VAL A 34 29.10 19.76 18.49
C VAL A 34 29.66 19.31 19.84
N GLN A 35 28.92 18.49 20.60
CA GLN A 35 29.44 17.89 21.84
C GLN A 35 30.65 16.98 21.61
N GLY A 36 30.73 16.33 20.46
CA GLY A 36 31.88 15.52 20.03
C GLY A 36 33.12 16.33 19.61
N GLY A 37 33.08 17.67 19.67
CA GLY A 37 34.21 18.53 19.31
C GLY A 37 34.36 18.77 17.80
N VAL A 38 33.34 18.46 17.00
CA VAL A 38 33.32 18.77 15.57
C VAL A 38 33.08 20.27 15.39
N LYS A 39 33.82 20.92 14.48
CA LYS A 39 33.64 22.35 14.17
C LYS A 39 32.20 22.64 13.72
N ASP A 40 31.63 23.76 14.17
CA ASP A 40 30.22 24.12 13.95
C ASP A 40 29.79 24.11 12.47
N ASP A 41 30.63 24.62 11.55
CA ASP A 41 30.42 24.54 10.09
C ASP A 41 30.18 23.09 9.65
N LEU A 42 31.09 22.22 10.06
CA LEU A 42 31.13 20.84 9.62
C LEU A 42 29.99 20.03 10.26
N ALA A 43 29.69 20.31 11.52
CA ALA A 43 28.57 19.73 12.25
C ALA A 43 27.23 20.04 11.59
N LEU A 44 27.02 21.29 11.15
CA LEU A 44 25.81 21.72 10.43
C LEU A 44 25.66 21.01 9.09
N ARG A 45 26.75 20.91 8.31
CA ARG A 45 26.72 20.26 6.99
C ARG A 45 26.37 18.78 7.08
N TYR A 46 26.97 18.06 8.04
CA TYR A 46 26.65 16.64 8.25
C TYR A 46 25.25 16.41 8.79
N SER A 47 24.80 17.20 9.76
CA SER A 47 23.48 17.02 10.36
C SER A 47 22.34 17.29 9.37
N VAL A 48 22.44 18.36 8.59
CA VAL A 48 21.46 18.69 7.54
C VAL A 48 21.51 17.67 6.41
N GLY A 49 22.71 17.30 5.96
CA GLY A 49 22.87 16.30 4.90
C GLY A 49 22.25 14.95 5.26
N LEU A 50 22.45 14.49 6.49
CA LEU A 50 21.89 13.23 6.97
C LEU A 50 20.37 13.31 7.16
N ALA A 51 19.84 14.43 7.69
CA ALA A 51 18.40 14.64 7.84
C ALA A 51 17.67 14.63 6.49
N VAL A 52 18.21 15.33 5.48
CA VAL A 52 17.65 15.33 4.12
C VAL A 52 17.74 13.95 3.47
N PHE A 53 18.87 13.25 3.64
CA PHE A 53 19.04 11.90 3.10
C PHE A 53 18.03 10.90 3.70
N MET A 54 17.84 10.97 5.02
CA MET A 54 16.85 10.13 5.72
C MET A 54 15.41 10.46 5.28
N GLU A 55 15.08 11.73 5.12
CA GLU A 55 13.75 12.15 4.63
C GLU A 55 13.47 11.61 3.22
N LEU A 56 14.47 11.68 2.33
CA LEU A 56 14.35 11.13 0.97
C LEU A 56 14.19 9.61 0.97
N LEU A 57 14.98 8.89 1.78
CA LEU A 57 14.85 7.43 1.93
C LEU A 57 13.48 7.03 2.49
N TRP A 58 12.99 7.77 3.49
CA TRP A 58 11.71 7.53 4.15
C TRP A 58 10.50 7.84 3.27
N LEU A 59 10.63 8.77 2.32
CA LEU A 59 9.58 9.01 1.33
C LEU A 59 9.54 7.90 0.29
N VAL A 60 10.69 7.55 -0.29
CA VAL A 60 10.72 6.66 -1.46
C VAL A 60 10.51 5.19 -1.08
N GLY A 61 11.15 4.73 0.00
CA GLY A 61 11.13 3.31 0.39
C GLY A 61 9.74 2.77 0.75
N PRO A 62 9.06 3.35 1.75
CA PRO A 62 7.71 2.94 2.17
C PRO A 62 6.66 3.09 1.06
N ILE A 63 6.73 4.16 0.25
CA ILE A 63 5.76 4.35 -0.85
C ILE A 63 5.90 3.22 -1.87
N LEU A 64 7.13 2.92 -2.32
CA LEU A 64 7.37 1.82 -3.25
C LEU A 64 7.05 0.46 -2.61
N GLY A 65 7.40 0.28 -1.34
CA GLY A 65 7.10 -0.94 -0.59
C GLY A 65 5.61 -1.23 -0.50
N ILE A 66 4.82 -0.23 -0.08
CA ILE A 66 3.35 -0.36 0.02
C ILE A 66 2.75 -0.62 -1.36
N LYS A 67 3.21 0.07 -2.42
CA LYS A 67 2.75 -0.18 -3.79
C LYS A 67 2.95 -1.64 -4.19
N LEU A 68 4.16 -2.17 -4.01
CA LEU A 68 4.49 -3.56 -4.35
C LEU A 68 3.70 -4.56 -3.51
N MET A 69 3.45 -4.26 -2.23
CA MET A 69 2.63 -5.08 -1.35
C MET A 69 1.17 -5.11 -1.82
N ILE A 70 0.56 -3.96 -2.13
CA ILE A 70 -0.82 -3.90 -2.65
C ILE A 70 -0.93 -4.69 -3.95
N GLU A 71 0.03 -4.48 -4.86
CA GLU A 71 0.04 -5.13 -6.17
C GLU A 71 0.11 -6.65 -6.04
N LYS A 72 0.97 -7.17 -5.16
CA LYS A 72 1.17 -8.61 -4.96
C LYS A 72 0.11 -9.27 -4.08
N LEU A 73 -0.34 -8.59 -3.02
CA LEU A 73 -1.22 -9.19 -2.01
C LEU A 73 -2.70 -9.02 -2.35
N ILE A 74 -3.06 -7.92 -3.02
CA ILE A 74 -4.46 -7.56 -3.28
C ILE A 74 -4.76 -7.64 -4.77
N LEU A 75 -4.10 -6.80 -5.59
CA LEU A 75 -4.46 -6.65 -6.99
C LEU A 75 -4.27 -7.94 -7.79
N SER A 76 -3.20 -8.68 -7.55
CA SER A 76 -2.98 -9.98 -8.20
C SER A 76 -4.11 -10.98 -7.95
N LYS A 77 -4.63 -11.06 -6.71
CA LYS A 77 -5.74 -11.95 -6.37
C LYS A 77 -7.05 -11.49 -6.99
N ILE A 78 -7.32 -10.18 -6.94
CA ILE A 78 -8.53 -9.60 -7.56
C ILE A 78 -8.53 -9.84 -9.06
N ASN A 79 -7.41 -9.56 -9.74
CA ASN A 79 -7.31 -9.76 -11.19
C ASN A 79 -7.52 -11.23 -11.56
N HIS A 80 -6.98 -12.17 -10.78
CA HIS A 80 -7.21 -13.59 -11.01
C HIS A 80 -8.69 -13.99 -10.90
N ILE A 81 -9.40 -13.49 -9.87
CA ILE A 81 -10.84 -13.72 -9.71
C ILE A 81 -11.61 -13.11 -10.89
N THR A 82 -11.26 -11.89 -11.31
CA THR A 82 -11.88 -11.23 -12.47
C THR A 82 -11.69 -12.05 -13.75
N GLU A 83 -10.48 -12.55 -14.01
CA GLU A 83 -10.20 -13.40 -15.18
C GLU A 83 -11.04 -14.68 -15.18
N LEU A 84 -11.19 -15.34 -14.02
CA LEU A 84 -12.04 -16.52 -13.91
C LEU A 84 -13.51 -16.18 -14.14
N MET A 85 -13.97 -15.05 -13.62
CA MET A 85 -15.36 -14.62 -13.80
C MET A 85 -15.65 -14.26 -15.26
N ASP A 86 -14.71 -13.64 -15.97
CA ASP A 86 -14.82 -13.39 -17.41
C ASP A 86 -15.02 -14.70 -18.19
N LYS A 87 -14.24 -15.75 -17.88
CA LYS A 87 -14.41 -17.07 -18.49
C LYS A 87 -15.78 -17.69 -18.21
N VAL A 88 -16.24 -17.62 -16.96
CA VAL A 88 -17.58 -18.09 -16.58
C VAL A 88 -18.65 -17.32 -17.35
N SER A 89 -18.47 -16.02 -17.55
CA SER A 89 -19.41 -15.18 -18.31
C SER A 89 -19.50 -15.55 -19.80
N THR A 90 -18.42 -16.11 -20.37
CA THR A 90 -18.38 -16.60 -21.76
C THR A 90 -18.85 -18.05 -21.92
N GLY A 91 -19.35 -18.68 -20.84
CA GLY A 91 -19.89 -20.04 -20.85
C GLY A 91 -18.91 -21.13 -20.44
N GLU A 92 -17.67 -20.79 -20.08
CA GLU A 92 -16.72 -21.76 -19.51
C GLU A 92 -17.03 -21.97 -18.02
N VAL A 93 -18.02 -22.82 -17.73
CA VAL A 93 -18.54 -23.00 -16.36
C VAL A 93 -17.78 -24.01 -15.51
N ASP A 94 -16.85 -24.78 -16.10
CA ASP A 94 -16.07 -25.81 -15.40
C ASP A 94 -14.83 -25.28 -14.67
N VAL A 95 -14.47 -24.00 -14.82
CA VAL A 95 -13.30 -23.40 -14.17
C VAL A 95 -13.56 -23.15 -12.68
N SER A 96 -12.81 -23.75 -11.75
CA SER A 96 -13.04 -23.53 -10.31
C SER A 96 -12.39 -22.22 -9.82
N VAL A 97 -13.09 -21.45 -8.98
CA VAL A 97 -12.48 -20.34 -8.25
C VAL A 97 -11.84 -20.86 -6.96
N GLU A 98 -10.51 -20.92 -6.90
CA GLU A 98 -9.81 -21.34 -5.68
C GLU A 98 -9.96 -20.30 -4.56
N VAL A 99 -10.70 -20.65 -3.51
CA VAL A 99 -10.84 -19.83 -2.30
C VAL A 99 -9.64 -20.08 -1.38
N LYS A 100 -8.72 -19.11 -1.31
CA LYS A 100 -7.53 -19.16 -0.46
C LYS A 100 -7.45 -17.95 0.46
N GLY A 101 -7.39 -18.19 1.76
CA GLY A 101 -7.22 -17.16 2.79
C GLY A 101 -8.39 -17.11 3.75
N ASN A 102 -8.38 -16.10 4.61
CA ASN A 102 -9.43 -15.84 5.61
C ASN A 102 -9.73 -14.33 5.71
N ASP A 103 -9.48 -13.61 4.62
CA ASP A 103 -9.64 -12.16 4.49
C ASP A 103 -10.85 -11.81 3.61
N GLU A 104 -11.07 -10.52 3.36
CA GLU A 104 -12.16 -10.01 2.53
C GLU A 104 -12.06 -10.50 1.07
N ILE A 105 -10.84 -10.79 0.59
CA ILE A 105 -10.63 -11.30 -0.77
C ILE A 105 -11.05 -12.77 -0.87
N ALA A 106 -10.80 -13.57 0.17
CA ALA A 106 -11.31 -14.94 0.26
C ALA A 106 -12.84 -14.97 0.30
N GLN A 107 -13.47 -14.07 1.08
CA GLN A 107 -14.93 -13.95 1.10
C GLN A 107 -15.51 -13.55 -0.27
N LEU A 108 -14.82 -12.65 -0.99
CA LEU A 108 -15.18 -12.29 -2.36
C LEU A 108 -15.09 -13.49 -3.32
N ALA A 109 -13.99 -14.26 -3.25
CA ALA A 109 -13.82 -15.47 -4.05
C ALA A 109 -14.91 -16.51 -3.78
N GLU A 110 -15.29 -16.69 -2.50
CA GLU A 110 -16.36 -17.62 -2.12
C GLU A 110 -17.72 -17.21 -2.69
N ALA A 111 -18.04 -15.90 -2.68
CA ALA A 111 -19.25 -15.40 -3.29
C ALA A 111 -19.28 -15.65 -4.80
N PHE A 112 -18.16 -15.44 -5.50
CA PHE A 112 -18.05 -15.74 -6.94
C PHE A 112 -18.17 -17.23 -7.25
N GLU A 113 -17.57 -18.10 -6.44
CA GLU A 113 -17.68 -19.55 -6.64
C GLU A 113 -19.15 -20.02 -6.53
N LYS A 114 -19.92 -19.45 -5.59
CA LYS A 114 -21.36 -19.73 -5.47
C LYS A 114 -22.14 -19.30 -6.73
N ILE A 115 -21.79 -18.14 -7.31
CA ILE A 115 -22.40 -17.67 -8.56
C ILE A 115 -22.07 -18.63 -9.70
N ARG A 116 -20.80 -19.01 -9.86
CA ARG A 116 -20.38 -19.97 -10.88
C ARG A 116 -21.11 -21.30 -10.78
N LEU A 117 -21.20 -21.89 -9.59
CA LEU A 117 -21.92 -23.15 -9.37
C LEU A 117 -23.40 -23.04 -9.76
N SER A 118 -24.02 -21.90 -9.45
CA SER A 118 -25.41 -21.63 -9.85
C SER A 118 -25.56 -21.57 -11.37
N ILE A 119 -24.64 -20.90 -12.07
CA ILE A 119 -24.62 -20.84 -13.53
C ILE A 119 -24.39 -22.23 -14.13
N LYS A 120 -23.44 -22.99 -13.60
CA LYS A 120 -23.17 -24.36 -14.05
C LYS A 120 -24.41 -25.26 -13.94
N ALA A 121 -25.10 -25.21 -12.80
CA ALA A 121 -26.33 -25.96 -12.60
C ALA A 121 -27.42 -25.57 -13.61
N LEU A 122 -27.52 -24.28 -13.97
CA LEU A 122 -28.46 -23.82 -15.00
C LEU A 122 -28.09 -24.34 -16.40
N TYR A 123 -26.79 -24.36 -16.74
CA TYR A 123 -26.32 -24.94 -18.00
C TYR A 123 -26.67 -26.43 -18.10
N GLU A 124 -26.42 -27.20 -17.05
CA GLU A 124 -26.72 -28.64 -17.00
C GLU A 124 -28.23 -28.96 -17.06
N MET A 125 -29.12 -28.02 -16.74
CA MET A 125 -30.58 -28.21 -16.84
C MET A 125 -31.12 -27.96 -18.25
N VAL A 126 -30.39 -27.22 -19.08
CA VAL A 126 -30.84 -26.80 -20.42
C VAL A 126 -30.27 -27.72 -21.53
N GLU A 127 -29.21 -28.46 -21.23
CA GLU A 127 -28.59 -29.47 -22.10
C GLU A 127 -29.29 -30.84 -21.97
#